data_AF-A0A928U4K6-F1
#
_entry.id   AF-A0A928U4K6-F1
#
_cell.length_a   1.000
_cell.length_b   1.000
_cell.length_c   1.000
_cell.angle_alpha   90.00
_cell.angle_beta   90.00
_cell.angle_gamma   90.00
#
_symmetry.space_group_name_H-M   'P 1'
#
loop_
_entity.id
_entity.type
_entity.pdbx_description
1 polymer ?
#
loop_
_entity_poly.entity_id
_entity_poly.type
_entity_poly.pdbx_seq_one_letter_code
_entity_poly.pdbx_strand_id
1 'polypeptide(L)' 'MEELAQLRPYIPLLIPILLIQLALVIAALVDLLRREKTKGPKWLWVLIILFFNMIGPIVYFVVGRDE' A
#
# COMPACT_ATOMS: atom_id res chain seq x y z
N MET A 1 1.47 25.45 21.32
CA MET A 1 1.99 25.89 20.00
C MET A 1 3.50 25.67 19.88
N GLU A 2 4.29 25.97 20.91
CA GLU A 2 5.73 25.69 20.94
C GLU A 2 6.07 24.19 20.88
N GLU A 3 5.27 23.33 21.51
CA GLU A 3 5.46 21.87 21.47
C GLU A 3 5.36 21.29 20.04
N LEU A 4 4.44 21.81 19.21
CA LEU A 4 4.31 21.38 17.82
C LEU A 4 5.50 21.84 16.96
N ALA A 5 6.15 22.94 17.33
CA ALA A 5 7.32 23.45 16.62
C ALA A 5 8.53 22.51 16.74
N GLN A 6 8.62 21.75 17.84
CA GLN A 6 9.67 20.75 18.07
C GLN A 6 9.54 19.52 17.16
N LEU A 7 8.35 19.26 16.59
CA LEU A 7 8.10 18.12 15.71
C LEU A 7 8.47 18.39 14.25
N ARG A 8 8.59 19.67 13.84
CA ARG A 8 8.88 20.08 12.45
C ARG A 8 10.10 19.42 11.83
N PRO A 9 11.23 19.19 12.55
CA PRO A 9 12.40 18.51 11.98
C PRO A 9 12.15 17.06 11.58
N TYR A 10 11.13 16.40 12.12
CA TYR A 10 10.82 14.99 11.83
C TYR A 10 9.85 14.81 10.66
N ILE A 11 9.12 15.86 10.25
CA ILE A 11 8.18 15.81 9.11
C ILE A 11 8.84 15.25 7.82
N PRO A 12 10.08 15.63 7.47
CA PRO A 12 10.76 15.06 6.29
C PRO A 12 10.93 13.54 6.32
N LEU A 13 10.94 12.89 7.51
CA LEU A 13 11.01 11.43 7.62
C LEU A 13 9.75 10.73 7.12
N LEU A 14 8.63 11.44 6.98
CA LEU A 14 7.41 10.90 6.39
C LEU A 14 7.54 10.69 4.88
N ILE A 15 8.41 11.46 4.20
CA ILE A 15 8.61 11.37 2.74
C ILE A 15 9.01 9.96 2.32
N PRO A 16 10.09 9.34 2.85
CA PRO A 16 10.46 7.98 2.46
C PRO A 16 9.37 6.95 2.82
N ILE A 17 8.67 7.13 3.95
CA ILE A 17 7.59 6.22 4.36
C ILE A 17 6.44 6.28 3.36
N LEU A 18 6.02 7.48 2.96
CA LEU A 18 4.96 7.67 1.97
C LEU A 18 5.38 7.17 0.58
N LEU A 19 6.65 7.33 0.20
CA LEU A 19 7.18 6.79 -1.06
C LEU A 19 7.13 5.25 -1.08
N ILE A 20 7.54 4.59 0.01
CA ILE A 20 7.46 3.13 0.12
C ILE A 20 6.00 2.68 0.07
N GLN A 21 5.13 3.35 0.81
CA GLN A 21 3.69 3.05 0.81
C GLN A 21 3.09 3.19 -0.60
N LEU A 22 3.39 4.29 -1.30
CA LEU A 22 2.89 4.54 -2.65
C LEU A 22 3.45 3.52 -3.65
N ALA A 23 4.76 3.24 -3.59
CA ALA A 23 5.40 2.24 -4.43
C ALA A 23 4.77 0.86 -4.23
N LEU A 24 4.48 0.48 -2.99
CA LEU A 24 3.86 -0.79 -2.65
C LEU A 24 2.43 -0.89 -3.19
N VAL A 25 1.62 0.16 -3.03
CA VAL A 25 0.25 0.22 -3.59
C VAL A 25 0.29 0.13 -5.11
N ILE A 26 1.13 0.92 -5.78
CA ILE A 26 1.26 0.90 -7.24
C ILE A 26 1.70 -0.49 -7.71
N ALA A 27 2.72 -1.07 -7.09
CA ALA A 27 3.20 -2.41 -7.43
C ALA A 27 2.08 -3.45 -7.29
N ALA A 28 1.30 -3.41 -6.20
CA ALA A 28 0.20 -4.33 -5.98
C ALA A 28 -0.91 -4.19 -7.03
N LEU A 29 -1.30 -2.96 -7.37
CA LEU A 29 -2.31 -2.71 -8.40
C LEU A 29 -1.82 -3.13 -9.79
N VAL A 30 -0.57 -2.84 -10.14
CA VAL A 30 0.03 -3.24 -11.43
C VAL A 30 0.10 -4.77 -11.54
N ASP A 31 0.54 -5.46 -10.48
CA ASP A 31 0.57 -6.92 -10.44
C ASP A 31 -0.85 -7.51 -10.58
N LEU A 32 -1.84 -6.97 -9.84
CA LEU A 32 -3.24 -7.39 -9.91
C LEU A 32 -3.86 -7.23 -11.30
N LEU A 33 -3.55 -6.14 -11.99
CA LEU A 33 -4.03 -5.91 -13.35
C LEU A 33 -3.43 -6.91 -14.35
N ARG A 34 -2.15 -7.26 -14.19
CA ARG A 34 -1.42 -8.17 -15.09
C ARG A 34 -1.80 -9.64 -14.94
N ARG A 35 -2.26 -10.08 -13.76
CA ARG A 35 -2.63 -11.48 -13.52
C ARG A 35 -3.95 -11.83 -14.18
N GLU A 36 -4.07 -13.00 -14.79
CA GLU A 36 -5.36 -13.46 -15.31
C GLU A 36 -6.30 -13.94 -14.20
N LYS A 37 -5.73 -14.58 -13.17
CA LYS A 37 -6.44 -15.15 -12.02
C LYS A 37 -5.83 -14.68 -10.71
N THR A 38 -6.67 -14.51 -9.71
CA THR A 38 -6.31 -14.20 -8.33
C THR A 38 -7.14 -15.10 -7.41
N LYS A 39 -6.70 -15.26 -6.16
CA LYS A 39 -7.50 -16.00 -5.17
C LYS A 39 -8.72 -15.16 -4.78
N GLY A 40 -9.85 -15.44 -5.40
CA GLY A 40 -11.05 -14.59 -5.33
C GLY A 40 -11.08 -13.48 -6.39
N PRO A 41 -12.16 -12.68 -6.43
CA PRO A 41 -12.39 -11.75 -7.53
C PRO A 41 -11.47 -10.52 -7.46
N LYS A 42 -10.96 -10.07 -8.60
CA LYS A 42 -10.00 -8.95 -8.67
C LYS A 42 -10.50 -7.66 -8.00
N TRP A 43 -11.79 -7.35 -8.11
CA TRP A 43 -12.36 -6.12 -7.52
C TRP A 43 -12.25 -6.09 -5.99
N LEU A 44 -12.31 -7.26 -5.33
CA LEU A 44 -12.10 -7.38 -3.90
C LEU A 44 -10.68 -6.98 -3.52
N TRP A 45 -9.69 -7.42 -4.31
CA TRP A 45 -8.30 -7.08 -4.09
C TRP A 45 -8.01 -5.59 -4.27
N VAL A 46 -8.66 -4.92 -5.24
CA VAL A 46 -8.57 -3.46 -5.38
C VAL A 46 -9.06 -2.76 -4.09
N LEU A 47 -10.20 -3.19 -3.55
CA LEU A 47 -10.73 -2.63 -2.30
C LEU A 47 -9.75 -2.85 -1.13
N ILE A 48 -9.22 -4.06 -1.00
CA ILE A 48 -8.26 -4.37 0.07
C ILE A 48 -7.01 -3.50 -0.04
N ILE A 49 -6.42 -3.41 -1.23
CA ILE A 49 -5.20 -2.64 -1.49
C ILE A 49 -5.38 -1.15 -1.17
N LEU A 50 -6.52 -0.55 -1.50
CA LEU A 50 -6.75 0.88 -1.34
C LEU A 50 -7.19 1.29 0.07
N PHE A 51 -7.96 0.45 0.77
CA PHE A 51 -8.60 0.84 2.03
C PHE A 51 -7.85 0.38 3.29
N PHE A 52 -6.89 -0.55 3.17
CA PHE A 52 -6.17 -1.12 4.32
C PHE A 52 -4.71 -0.65 4.43
N ASN A 53 -4.39 0.54 3.91
CA ASN A 53 -3.05 1.16 3.99
C ASN A 53 -1.94 0.19 3.56
N MET A 54 -0.92 -0.03 4.39
CA MET A 54 0.20 -0.93 4.07
C MET A 54 -0.20 -2.40 4.14
N ILE A 55 -1.20 -2.73 4.97
CA ILE A 55 -1.66 -4.11 5.18
C ILE A 55 -2.32 -4.65 3.92
N GLY A 56 -3.14 -3.84 3.23
CA GLY A 56 -3.85 -4.25 2.02
C GLY A 56 -2.94 -4.82 0.91
N PRO A 57 -1.95 -4.05 0.43
CA PRO A 57 -0.96 -4.53 -0.52
C PRO A 57 -0.16 -5.74 -0.04
N ILE A 58 0.25 -5.79 1.23
CA ILE A 58 0.98 -6.93 1.80
C ILE A 58 0.14 -8.20 1.73
N VAL A 59 -1.11 -8.13 2.18
CA VAL A 59 -2.04 -9.27 2.15
C VAL A 59 -2.32 -9.70 0.72
N TYR A 60 -2.46 -8.77 -0.23
CA TYR A 60 -2.58 -9.11 -1.64
C TYR A 60 -1.38 -9.93 -2.14
N PHE A 61 -0.15 -9.47 -1.87
CA PHE A 61 1.05 -10.17 -2.34
C PHE A 61 1.25 -11.55 -1.70
N VAL A 62 0.90 -11.70 -0.43
CA VAL A 62 1.08 -12.96 0.32
C VAL A 62 -0.04 -13.96 0.05
N VAL A 63 -1.28 -13.49 -0.06
CA VAL A 63 -2.48 -14.35 -0.11
C VAL A 63 -3.18 -14.25 -1.45
N GLY A 64 -3.44 -13.04 -1.95
CA GLY A 64 -4.28 -12.82 -3.13
C GLY A 64 -3.63 -13.24 -4.44
N ARG A 65 -2.30 -13.26 -4.47
CA ARG A 65 -1.49 -13.76 -5.57
C ARG A 65 -1.71 -15.27 -5.74
N ASP A 66 -2.25 -15.65 -6.89
CA ASP A 66 -2.13 -17.02 -7.38
C ASP A 66 -0.78 -17.13 -8.10
N GLU A 67 -0.04 -18.21 -7.85
CA GLU A 67 1.25 -18.47 -8.50
C GLU A 67 1.10 -18.66 -10.02
#